data_AF-A0A970EQA1-F1
#
_entry.id   AF-A0A970EQA1-F1
#
_cell.length_a   1.000
_cell.length_b   1.000
_cell.length_c   1.000
_cell.angle_alpha   90.00
_cell.angle_beta   90.00
_cell.angle_gamma   90.00
#
_symmetry.space_group_name_H-M   'P 1'
#
loop_
_entity.id
_entity.type
_entity.pdbx_description
1 polymer ?
#
loop_
_entity_poly.entity_id
_entity_poly.type
_entity_poly.pdbx_seq_one_letter_code
_entity_poly.pdbx_strand_id
1 'polypeptide(L)'
;MRIGLVLGLLLCLLGGSGVNAQYTQVVLVIWHGAELQDLAGLAPHIPQAWALMNTRTGGGAGLEGAYLSVASGARAVGVVGAGEVFEGEEDETYSRNTGLTPAALVQPEIWRVHSGQNTSYTVYPGALGTALLEAELKVAAFGNSDGDGTARWAGTIAADSFGRIPAGRVNRTLLVADPERPFGVSTDYALLLQLVRESDANLIVVDLGDPYRFDEAAAALMPAQ
;
A
#
# COMPACT_ATOMS: atom_id res chain seq x y z
N MET A 1 -18.52 -15.28 43.62
CA MET A 1 -18.11 -16.56 43.01
C MET A 1 -17.11 -16.24 41.90
N ARG A 2 -15.82 -16.51 42.16
CA ARG A 2 -14.67 -16.70 41.25
C ARG A 2 -14.59 -15.81 39.98
N ILE A 3 -13.83 -14.72 40.02
CA ILE A 3 -12.40 -14.59 39.58
C ILE A 3 -12.26 -14.68 38.05
N GLY A 4 -11.78 -13.60 37.44
CA GLY A 4 -11.64 -13.43 35.99
C GLY A 4 -10.38 -14.04 35.39
N LEU A 5 -10.14 -13.72 34.11
CA LEU A 5 -8.83 -13.89 33.48
C LEU A 5 -8.69 -12.92 32.28
N VAL A 6 -7.94 -11.84 32.50
CA VAL A 6 -7.26 -11.06 31.46
C VAL A 6 -6.04 -11.90 31.06
N LEU A 7 -5.87 -12.20 29.77
CA LEU A 7 -4.63 -12.79 29.26
C LEU A 7 -3.94 -11.79 28.33
N GLY A 8 -3.18 -10.89 28.93
CA GLY A 8 -2.01 -10.33 28.28
C GLY A 8 -0.87 -11.32 28.45
N LEU A 9 -0.24 -11.73 27.36
CA LEU A 9 1.00 -12.49 27.42
C LEU A 9 2.12 -11.64 26.85
N LEU A 10 2.80 -10.95 27.77
CA LEU A 10 4.11 -10.35 27.59
C LEU A 10 5.08 -11.20 28.41
N LEU A 11 5.91 -12.03 27.76
CA LEU A 11 7.31 -12.28 28.16
C LEU A 11 7.95 -13.35 27.25
N CYS A 12 9.08 -12.99 26.64
CA CYS A 12 10.29 -13.80 26.75
C CYS A 12 11.49 -12.83 26.80
N LEU A 13 11.91 -12.52 28.02
CA LEU A 13 13.30 -12.17 28.32
C LEU A 13 14.12 -13.45 28.15
N LEU A 14 14.72 -13.61 26.98
CA LEU A 14 15.94 -14.39 26.80
C LEU A 14 16.97 -13.46 26.19
N GLY A 15 18.07 -13.28 26.91
CA GLY A 15 19.21 -12.50 26.46
C GLY A 15 19.78 -13.07 25.17
N GLY A 16 19.26 -12.60 24.04
CA GLY A 16 20.03 -12.47 22.82
C GLY A 16 20.67 -11.10 22.89
N SER A 17 22.00 -11.05 22.89
CA SER A 17 22.76 -9.87 22.51
C SER A 17 22.02 -9.16 21.38
N GLY A 18 21.52 -7.97 21.67
CA GLY A 18 20.79 -7.15 20.71
C GLY A 18 21.65 -7.01 19.47
N VAL A 19 21.30 -7.76 18.44
CA VAL A 19 21.65 -7.37 17.09
C VAL A 19 20.88 -6.06 16.94
N ASN A 20 21.58 -4.94 17.09
CA ASN A 20 21.14 -3.67 16.54
C ASN A 20 21.10 -3.87 15.03
N ALA A 21 20.12 -4.62 14.55
CA ALA A 21 19.74 -4.62 13.17
C ALA A 21 19.05 -3.26 12.98
N GLN A 22 19.88 -2.25 12.79
CA GLN A 22 19.45 -0.90 12.49
C GLN A 22 19.04 -0.94 11.02
N TYR A 23 17.89 -1.57 10.75
CA TYR A 23 17.30 -1.59 9.42
C TYR A 23 16.95 -0.15 9.08
N THR A 24 17.61 0.39 8.06
CA THR A 24 17.40 1.75 7.58
C THR A 24 16.29 1.85 6.54
N GLN A 25 15.80 0.70 6.07
CA GLN A 25 14.81 0.57 5.00
C GLN A 25 13.79 -0.53 5.32
N VAL A 26 12.53 -0.24 5.06
CA VAL A 26 11.39 -1.17 5.12
C VAL A 26 10.79 -1.26 3.73
N VAL A 27 10.62 -2.48 3.22
CA VAL A 27 9.91 -2.74 1.96
C VAL A 27 8.57 -3.40 2.28
N LEU A 28 7.49 -2.68 2.06
CA LEU A 28 6.12 -3.15 2.21
C LEU A 28 5.60 -3.64 0.86
N VAL A 29 5.45 -4.95 0.70
CA VAL A 29 4.90 -5.55 -0.53
C VAL A 29 3.41 -5.80 -0.36
N ILE A 30 2.62 -5.25 -1.28
CA ILE A 30 1.18 -5.46 -1.41
C ILE A 30 0.97 -6.65 -2.35
N TRP A 31 0.36 -7.70 -1.83
CA TRP A 31 0.00 -8.90 -2.56
C TRP A 31 -1.47 -9.23 -2.30
N HIS A 32 -2.32 -9.05 -3.32
CA HIS A 32 -3.74 -9.37 -3.25
C HIS A 32 -3.99 -10.88 -3.31
N GLY A 33 -4.88 -11.38 -2.46
CA GLY A 33 -5.26 -12.79 -2.45
C GLY A 33 -4.19 -13.76 -1.93
N ALA A 34 -3.06 -13.28 -1.41
CA ALA A 34 -2.02 -14.15 -0.85
C ALA A 34 -2.54 -14.94 0.36
N GLU A 35 -2.34 -16.26 0.32
CA GLU A 35 -2.60 -17.14 1.44
C GLU A 35 -1.30 -17.38 2.25
N LEU A 36 -1.45 -17.80 3.52
CA LEU A 36 -0.30 -18.09 4.37
C LEU A 36 0.63 -19.16 3.79
N GLN A 37 0.07 -20.11 3.02
CA GLN A 37 0.82 -21.16 2.35
C GLN A 37 1.69 -20.63 1.20
N ASP A 38 1.25 -19.58 0.51
CA ASP A 38 2.05 -18.92 -0.54
C ASP A 38 3.29 -18.29 0.09
N LEU A 39 3.11 -17.62 1.24
CA LEU A 39 4.19 -17.01 2.00
C LEU A 39 5.20 -18.03 2.54
N ALA A 40 4.74 -19.21 2.94
CA ALA A 40 5.62 -20.28 3.41
C ALA A 40 6.55 -20.82 2.31
N GLY A 41 6.09 -20.82 1.05
CA GLY A 41 6.89 -21.24 -0.11
C GLY A 41 7.84 -20.17 -0.66
N LEU A 42 7.55 -18.89 -0.40
CA LEU A 42 8.30 -17.75 -0.96
C LEU A 42 9.53 -17.36 -0.16
N ALA A 43 9.60 -17.70 1.12
CA ALA A 43 10.64 -17.17 1.98
C ALA A 43 12.01 -17.83 1.62
N PRO A 44 12.95 -17.13 0.96
CA PRO A 44 14.28 -17.69 0.68
C PRO A 44 15.06 -17.97 1.97
N HIS A 45 14.59 -17.39 3.08
CA HIS A 45 15.06 -17.56 4.45
C HIS A 45 13.84 -17.71 5.37
N ILE A 46 13.97 -18.48 6.45
CA ILE A 46 12.94 -18.56 7.50
C ILE A 46 12.72 -17.13 8.02
N PRO A 47 11.50 -16.57 7.93
CA PRO A 47 11.24 -15.24 8.44
C PRO A 47 11.53 -15.22 9.95
N GLN A 48 12.23 -14.17 10.38
CA GLN A 48 12.65 -14.05 11.79
C GLN A 48 11.45 -13.86 12.72
N ALA A 49 10.34 -13.35 12.21
CA ALA A 49 9.09 -13.19 12.92
C ALA A 49 7.90 -13.25 11.95
N TRP A 50 6.74 -13.67 12.47
CA TRP A 50 5.45 -13.56 11.80
C TRP A 50 4.53 -12.65 12.61
N ALA A 51 3.79 -11.81 11.91
CA ALA A 51 2.71 -11.01 12.47
C ALA A 51 1.49 -11.12 11.56
N LEU A 52 0.29 -11.09 12.16
CA LEU A 52 -0.97 -11.09 11.44
C LEU A 52 -1.68 -9.77 11.74
N MET A 53 -2.12 -9.09 10.68
CA MET A 53 -2.87 -7.84 10.76
C MET A 53 -4.21 -8.01 10.05
N ASN A 54 -5.31 -7.78 10.77
CA ASN A 54 -6.65 -7.75 10.19
C ASN A 54 -7.08 -6.29 10.00
N THR A 55 -7.14 -5.83 8.76
CA THR A 55 -7.49 -4.45 8.45
C THR A 55 -9.00 -4.28 8.37
N ARG A 56 -9.63 -3.95 9.50
CA ARG A 56 -11.05 -3.52 9.51
C ARG A 56 -11.15 -2.06 9.12
N THR A 57 -12.04 -1.76 8.18
CA THR A 57 -12.30 -0.39 7.71
C THR A 57 -13.38 0.29 8.56
N GLY A 58 -13.50 1.61 8.42
CA GLY A 58 -14.56 2.43 9.01
C GLY A 58 -15.90 2.35 8.25
N GLY A 59 -15.99 1.52 7.20
CA GLY A 59 -17.10 1.47 6.24
C GLY A 59 -16.67 1.95 4.85
N GLY A 60 -17.66 2.24 3.99
CA GLY A 60 -17.41 2.70 2.62
C GLY A 60 -16.90 1.60 1.70
N ALA A 61 -16.05 1.97 0.75
CA ALA A 61 -15.44 1.03 -0.20
C ALA A 61 -14.39 0.15 0.51
N GLY A 62 -14.54 -1.17 0.44
CA GLY A 62 -13.80 -2.09 1.30
C GLY A 62 -12.29 -2.05 1.08
N LEU A 63 -11.85 -2.06 -0.17
CA LEU A 63 -10.43 -2.13 -0.52
C LEU A 63 -9.70 -0.82 -0.24
N GLU A 64 -10.27 0.29 -0.68
CA GLU A 64 -9.76 1.64 -0.42
C GLU A 64 -9.70 1.90 1.08
N GLY A 65 -10.73 1.51 1.82
CA GLY A 65 -10.76 1.65 3.27
C GLY A 65 -9.65 0.84 3.94
N ALA A 66 -9.27 -0.32 3.39
CA ALA A 66 -8.18 -1.12 3.94
C ALA A 66 -6.83 -0.39 3.76
N TYR A 67 -6.50 0.06 2.55
CA TYR A 67 -5.26 0.79 2.30
C TYR A 67 -5.19 2.12 3.03
N LEU A 68 -6.29 2.87 3.06
CA LEU A 68 -6.39 4.09 3.85
C LEU A 68 -6.23 3.82 5.34
N SER A 69 -6.71 2.66 5.85
CA SER A 69 -6.54 2.32 7.26
C SER A 69 -5.09 2.05 7.62
N VAL A 70 -4.35 1.38 6.73
CA VAL A 70 -2.90 1.20 6.86
C VAL A 70 -2.20 2.56 6.84
N ALA A 71 -2.54 3.42 5.88
CA ALA A 71 -1.97 4.76 5.76
C ALA A 71 -2.26 5.67 6.97
N SER A 72 -3.43 5.51 7.58
CA SER A 72 -3.91 6.39 8.66
C SER A 72 -3.59 5.89 10.07
N GLY A 73 -3.22 4.61 10.23
CA GLY A 73 -3.08 3.98 11.55
C GLY A 73 -4.39 3.86 12.34
N ALA A 74 -5.53 4.05 11.67
CA ALA A 74 -6.88 4.04 12.23
C ALA A 74 -7.86 3.44 11.22
N ARG A 75 -9.07 3.09 11.64
CA ARG A 75 -10.08 2.51 10.74
C ARG A 75 -10.65 3.57 9.81
N ALA A 76 -10.03 3.77 8.65
CA ALA A 76 -10.47 4.75 7.67
C ALA A 76 -11.71 4.28 6.91
N VAL A 77 -12.58 5.23 6.57
CA VAL A 77 -13.69 5.02 5.63
C VAL A 77 -13.11 4.98 4.23
N GLY A 78 -13.48 3.94 3.47
CA GLY A 78 -13.05 3.82 2.09
C GLY A 78 -13.78 4.79 1.17
N VAL A 79 -12.99 5.50 0.36
CA VAL A 79 -13.47 6.47 -0.62
C VAL A 79 -13.07 5.99 -2.01
N VAL A 80 -14.07 5.80 -2.88
CA VAL A 80 -13.85 5.39 -4.28
C VAL A 80 -12.96 6.42 -4.97
N GLY A 81 -11.92 5.93 -5.63
CA GLY A 81 -10.87 6.74 -6.26
C GLY A 81 -9.64 6.95 -5.39
N ALA A 82 -9.60 6.46 -4.14
CA ALA A 82 -8.40 6.59 -3.30
C ALA A 82 -7.18 5.83 -3.86
N GLY A 83 -7.41 4.83 -4.72
CA GLY A 83 -6.38 4.10 -5.47
C GLY A 83 -5.87 4.84 -6.72
N GLU A 84 -6.46 5.96 -7.09
CA GLU A 84 -6.11 6.72 -8.29
C GLU A 84 -4.95 7.67 -7.97
N VAL A 85 -3.73 7.16 -8.07
CA VAL A 85 -2.49 7.93 -7.86
C VAL A 85 -1.78 8.12 -9.18
N PHE A 86 -1.29 9.32 -9.48
CA PHE A 86 -0.65 9.62 -10.76
C PHE A 86 0.77 10.14 -10.54
N GLU A 87 1.61 10.04 -11.56
CA GLU A 87 2.84 10.83 -11.55
C GLU A 87 2.47 12.31 -11.62
N GLY A 88 3.21 13.17 -10.91
CA GLY A 88 2.86 14.58 -10.77
C GLY A 88 2.81 15.34 -12.10
N GLU A 89 3.54 14.87 -13.12
CA GLU A 89 3.52 15.41 -14.48
C GLU A 89 2.35 14.89 -15.33
N GLU A 90 1.76 13.75 -14.95
CA GLU A 90 0.66 13.12 -15.70
C GLU A 90 -0.71 13.70 -15.33
N ASP A 91 -0.85 14.37 -14.18
CA ASP A 91 -2.14 14.89 -13.71
C ASP A 91 -2.12 16.33 -13.20
N GLU A 92 -2.69 17.22 -14.00
CA GLU A 92 -2.94 18.61 -13.62
C GLU A 92 -4.12 18.77 -12.64
N THR A 93 -4.95 17.74 -12.46
CA THR A 93 -6.15 17.78 -11.60
C THR A 93 -5.79 17.92 -10.14
N TYR A 94 -4.68 17.33 -9.69
CA TYR A 94 -4.17 17.55 -8.33
C TYR A 94 -3.96 19.04 -8.03
N SER A 95 -3.22 19.75 -8.87
CA SER A 95 -2.94 21.19 -8.69
C SER A 95 -4.22 22.02 -8.76
N ARG A 96 -5.15 21.67 -9.65
CA ARG A 96 -6.46 22.35 -9.76
C ARG A 96 -7.34 22.14 -8.53
N ASN A 97 -7.38 20.93 -7.99
CA ASN A 97 -8.26 20.57 -6.87
C ASN A 97 -7.71 21.04 -5.53
N THR A 98 -6.38 21.01 -5.36
CA THR A 98 -5.73 21.30 -4.05
C THR A 98 -5.10 22.69 -3.98
N GLY A 99 -4.75 23.30 -5.11
CA GLY A 99 -3.94 24.51 -5.17
C GLY A 99 -2.47 24.30 -4.78
N LEU A 100 -2.01 23.06 -4.62
CA LEU A 100 -0.65 22.71 -4.21
C LEU A 100 0.21 22.28 -5.39
N THR A 101 1.52 22.46 -5.26
CA THR A 101 2.49 21.91 -6.23
C THR A 101 2.56 20.38 -6.07
N PRO A 102 2.50 19.62 -7.18
CA PRO A 102 2.61 18.17 -7.14
C PRO A 102 4.02 17.74 -6.71
N ALA A 103 4.11 16.57 -6.07
CA ALA A 103 5.39 15.88 -5.85
C ALA A 103 5.65 14.90 -7.01
N ALA A 104 6.53 13.90 -6.81
CA ALA A 104 6.77 12.88 -7.84
C ALA A 104 5.49 12.11 -8.17
N LEU A 105 4.71 11.72 -7.16
CA LEU A 105 3.37 11.17 -7.32
C LEU A 105 2.35 11.96 -6.51
N VAL A 106 1.09 11.92 -6.95
CA VAL A 106 -0.03 12.63 -6.34
C VAL A 106 -1.31 11.80 -6.32
N GLN A 107 -2.08 11.92 -5.24
CA GLN A 107 -3.46 11.45 -5.10
C GLN A 107 -4.40 12.65 -5.29
N PRO A 108 -5.03 12.83 -6.47
CA PRO A 108 -5.82 14.02 -6.79
C PRO A 108 -7.07 14.17 -5.92
N GLU A 109 -7.57 13.03 -5.44
CA GLU A 109 -8.80 12.91 -4.65
C GLU A 109 -8.57 13.01 -3.13
N ILE A 110 -7.38 13.45 -2.68
CA ILE A 110 -7.05 13.57 -1.25
C ILE A 110 -8.09 14.37 -0.45
N TRP A 111 -8.69 15.39 -1.04
CA TRP A 111 -9.75 16.18 -0.40
C TRP A 111 -11.04 15.37 -0.19
N ARG A 112 -11.39 14.47 -1.13
CA ARG A 112 -12.51 13.51 -0.97
C ARG A 112 -12.19 12.48 0.08
N VAL A 113 -10.95 12.02 0.13
CA VAL A 113 -10.48 11.10 1.18
C VAL A 113 -10.68 11.72 2.56
N HIS A 114 -10.21 12.96 2.78
CA HIS A 114 -10.40 13.66 4.06
C HIS A 114 -11.87 13.88 4.42
N SER A 115 -12.65 14.45 3.49
CA SER A 115 -14.08 14.73 3.72
C SER A 115 -14.93 13.47 3.90
N GLY A 116 -14.49 12.33 3.35
CA GLY A 116 -15.12 11.03 3.52
C GLY A 116 -14.94 10.40 4.90
N GLN A 117 -14.04 10.91 5.76
CA GLN A 117 -13.76 10.35 7.09
C GLN A 117 -14.82 10.75 8.14
N ASN A 118 -16.10 10.52 7.84
CA ASN A 118 -17.21 10.80 8.76
C ASN A 118 -17.37 9.68 9.80
N THR A 119 -16.52 9.71 10.83
CA THR A 119 -16.53 8.71 11.91
C THR A 119 -16.58 9.37 13.29
N SER A 120 -16.92 8.60 14.33
CA SER A 120 -16.96 9.08 15.72
C SER A 120 -15.58 9.18 16.39
N TYR A 121 -14.51 8.82 15.69
CA TYR A 121 -13.14 8.84 16.14
C TYR A 121 -12.28 9.60 15.12
N THR A 122 -11.05 9.91 15.49
CA THR A 122 -10.17 10.65 14.61
C THR A 122 -9.47 9.70 13.64
N VAL A 123 -9.52 10.04 12.36
CA VAL A 123 -8.76 9.41 11.29
C VAL A 123 -7.95 10.51 10.62
N TYR A 124 -6.65 10.27 10.45
CA TYR A 124 -5.75 11.17 9.75
C TYR A 124 -5.25 10.49 8.47
N PRO A 125 -5.95 10.67 7.32
CA PRO A 125 -5.46 10.17 6.05
C PRO A 125 -4.02 10.62 5.78
N GLY A 126 -3.17 9.68 5.37
CA GLY A 126 -1.76 9.91 5.08
C GLY A 126 -0.86 10.07 6.32
N ALA A 127 -1.32 9.73 7.52
CA ALA A 127 -0.54 9.87 8.75
C ALA A 127 0.82 9.17 8.71
N LEU A 128 0.89 7.97 8.11
CA LEU A 128 2.14 7.23 7.94
C LEU A 128 3.15 8.02 7.09
N GLY A 129 2.72 8.48 5.90
CA GLY A 129 3.56 9.28 5.02
C GLY A 129 4.00 10.59 5.68
N THR A 130 3.07 11.31 6.30
CA THR A 130 3.36 12.56 7.02
C THR A 130 4.36 12.35 8.15
N ALA A 131 4.19 11.34 9.00
CA ALA A 131 5.08 11.09 10.12
C ALA A 131 6.51 10.75 9.67
N LEU A 132 6.66 10.02 8.56
CA LEU A 132 7.98 9.73 7.99
C LEU A 132 8.63 11.00 7.43
N LEU A 133 7.88 11.84 6.71
CA LEU A 133 8.40 13.10 6.18
C LEU A 133 8.81 14.08 7.28
N GLU A 134 8.00 14.21 8.35
CA GLU A 134 8.33 15.05 9.51
C GLU A 134 9.58 14.57 10.25
N ALA A 135 9.88 13.27 10.18
CA ALA A 135 11.11 12.67 10.69
C ALA A 135 12.27 12.71 9.68
N GLU A 136 12.13 13.45 8.57
CA GLU A 136 13.12 13.54 7.49
C GLU A 136 13.47 12.20 6.83
N LEU A 137 12.54 11.24 6.88
CA LEU A 137 12.66 9.93 6.25
C LEU A 137 12.02 9.95 4.86
N LYS A 138 12.68 9.26 3.93
CA LYS A 138 12.27 9.17 2.53
C LYS A 138 11.20 8.09 2.35
N VAL A 139 10.20 8.38 1.53
CA VAL A 139 9.11 7.45 1.18
C VAL A 139 9.01 7.32 -0.33
N ALA A 140 8.88 6.09 -0.82
CA ALA A 140 8.66 5.80 -2.23
C ALA A 140 7.51 4.80 -2.44
N ALA A 141 6.82 4.94 -3.57
CA ALA A 141 5.79 4.01 -4.02
C ALA A 141 6.08 3.51 -5.44
N PHE A 142 6.03 2.19 -5.62
CA PHE A 142 6.22 1.54 -6.92
C PHE A 142 5.11 0.52 -7.16
N GLY A 143 4.69 0.40 -8.41
CA GLY A 143 3.73 -0.62 -8.83
C GLY A 143 2.51 -0.06 -9.52
N ASN A 144 1.88 -0.90 -10.32
CA ASN A 144 0.72 -0.53 -11.14
C ASN A 144 -0.20 -1.75 -11.27
N SER A 145 -1.40 -1.63 -10.73
CA SER A 145 -2.47 -2.62 -10.82
C SER A 145 -3.54 -2.22 -11.85
N ASP A 146 -3.26 -1.23 -12.71
CA ASP A 146 -4.20 -0.76 -13.73
C ASP A 146 -4.61 -1.93 -14.63
N GLY A 147 -5.92 -2.01 -14.88
CA GLY A 147 -6.56 -2.88 -15.86
C GLY A 147 -7.44 -2.01 -16.76
N ASP A 148 -8.75 -2.23 -16.73
CA ASP A 148 -9.73 -1.32 -17.34
C ASP A 148 -9.92 -0.02 -16.54
N GLY A 149 -9.60 -0.05 -15.24
CA GLY A 149 -9.59 1.11 -14.35
C GLY A 149 -8.20 1.38 -13.76
N THR A 150 -8.04 2.56 -13.16
CA THR A 150 -6.82 2.97 -12.45
C THR A 150 -6.78 2.36 -11.05
N ALA A 151 -5.71 1.64 -10.73
CA ALA A 151 -5.52 1.00 -9.43
C ALA A 151 -4.03 1.02 -9.07
N ARG A 152 -3.62 1.94 -8.19
CA ARG A 152 -2.20 2.19 -7.87
C ARG A 152 -2.01 2.28 -6.36
N TRP A 153 -2.20 1.12 -5.72
CA TRP A 153 -2.41 0.99 -4.28
C TRP A 153 -1.19 1.36 -3.43
N ALA A 154 0.02 1.17 -3.95
CA ALA A 154 1.25 1.57 -3.28
C ALA A 154 1.24 3.08 -2.95
N GLY A 155 0.72 3.91 -3.86
CA GLY A 155 0.60 5.35 -3.66
C GLY A 155 -0.39 5.70 -2.55
N THR A 156 -1.51 5.00 -2.44
CA THR A 156 -2.52 5.23 -1.40
C THR A 156 -1.95 5.05 0.01
N ILE A 157 -1.05 4.08 0.21
CA ILE A 157 -0.39 3.86 1.51
C ILE A 157 0.71 4.90 1.76
N ALA A 158 1.50 5.22 0.74
CA ALA A 158 2.69 6.06 0.85
C ALA A 158 2.39 7.57 0.92
N ALA A 159 1.21 8.00 0.47
CA ALA A 159 0.82 9.41 0.44
C ALA A 159 0.91 10.09 1.81
N ASP A 160 1.41 11.32 1.82
CA ASP A 160 1.26 12.24 2.95
C ASP A 160 -0.19 12.73 3.09
N SER A 161 -0.47 13.50 4.14
CA SER A 161 -1.80 14.08 4.39
C SER A 161 -2.27 15.06 3.30
N PHE A 162 -1.39 15.46 2.38
CA PHE A 162 -1.73 16.29 1.22
C PHE A 162 -1.79 15.47 -0.08
N GLY A 163 -1.73 14.14 0.01
CA GLY A 163 -1.82 13.26 -1.15
C GLY A 163 -0.54 13.21 -1.96
N ARG A 164 0.61 13.60 -1.42
CA ARG A 164 1.89 13.67 -2.15
C ARG A 164 2.81 12.53 -1.75
N ILE A 165 3.52 11.99 -2.73
CA ILE A 165 4.59 11.02 -2.52
C ILE A 165 5.88 11.59 -3.14
N PRO A 166 6.98 11.71 -2.36
CA PRO A 166 8.21 12.38 -2.84
C PRO A 166 8.93 11.65 -3.97
N ALA A 167 8.78 10.32 -4.05
CA ALA A 167 9.45 9.49 -5.03
C ALA A 167 8.58 8.29 -5.43
N GLY A 168 8.76 7.80 -6.64
CA GLY A 168 8.05 6.60 -7.07
C GLY A 168 7.84 6.51 -8.57
N ARG A 169 7.15 5.45 -8.97
CA ARG A 169 6.69 5.22 -10.34
C ARG A 169 5.46 4.33 -10.28
N VAL A 170 4.38 4.80 -10.87
CA VAL A 170 3.09 4.07 -10.88
C VAL A 170 2.42 4.08 -12.24
N ASN A 171 3.06 4.66 -13.26
CA ASN A 171 2.48 4.73 -14.59
C ASN A 171 2.61 3.41 -15.36
N ARG A 172 2.07 3.39 -16.58
CA ARG A 172 1.99 2.21 -17.45
C ARG A 172 3.34 1.71 -17.94
N THR A 173 4.46 2.42 -17.68
CA THR A 173 5.79 1.91 -18.02
C THR A 173 6.19 0.69 -17.18
N LEU A 174 5.50 0.46 -16.05
CA LEU A 174 5.61 -0.74 -15.24
C LEU A 174 4.85 -1.95 -15.81
N LEU A 175 4.19 -1.81 -16.96
CA LEU A 175 3.39 -2.87 -17.57
C LEU A 175 4.00 -3.30 -18.90
N VAL A 176 3.98 -4.60 -19.15
CA VAL A 176 4.29 -5.22 -20.44
C VAL A 176 3.03 -5.81 -21.06
N ALA A 177 2.96 -5.83 -22.39
CA ALA A 177 1.86 -6.50 -23.09
C ALA A 177 1.96 -8.02 -22.90
N ASP A 178 0.88 -8.63 -22.41
CA ASP A 178 0.75 -10.07 -22.22
C ASP A 178 -0.70 -10.49 -22.51
N PRO A 179 -1.02 -10.87 -23.77
CA PRO A 179 -2.39 -11.20 -24.17
C PRO A 179 -3.02 -12.38 -23.43
N GLU A 180 -2.22 -13.25 -22.80
CA GLU A 180 -2.69 -14.43 -22.07
C GLU A 180 -3.08 -14.11 -20.62
N ARG A 181 -2.88 -12.85 -20.19
CA ARG A 181 -3.13 -12.39 -18.83
C ARG A 181 -4.33 -11.45 -18.75
N PRO A 182 -4.96 -11.32 -17.56
CA PRO A 182 -6.03 -10.36 -17.34
C PRO A 182 -5.70 -8.97 -17.89
N PHE A 183 -6.64 -8.38 -18.63
CA PHE A 183 -6.51 -7.06 -19.28
C PHE A 183 -5.38 -6.97 -20.33
N GLY A 184 -4.82 -8.10 -20.76
CA GLY A 184 -3.80 -8.16 -21.81
C GLY A 184 -2.43 -7.60 -21.39
N VAL A 185 -2.16 -7.51 -20.09
CA VAL A 185 -0.93 -6.94 -19.53
C VAL A 185 -0.40 -7.76 -18.35
N SER A 186 0.89 -7.60 -18.07
CA SER A 186 1.53 -8.08 -16.85
C SER A 186 2.44 -7.02 -16.25
N THR A 187 2.75 -7.16 -14.97
CA THR A 187 3.77 -6.33 -14.32
C THR A 187 5.15 -6.65 -14.89
N ASP A 188 5.91 -5.62 -15.26
CA ASP A 188 7.35 -5.75 -15.49
C ASP A 188 8.09 -5.95 -14.16
N TYR A 189 8.14 -7.20 -13.70
CA TYR A 189 8.79 -7.54 -12.43
C TYR A 189 10.30 -7.25 -12.43
N ALA A 190 10.96 -7.25 -13.59
CA ALA A 190 12.38 -6.93 -13.68
C ALA A 190 12.59 -5.44 -13.40
N LEU A 191 11.81 -4.58 -14.05
CA LEU A 191 11.83 -3.13 -13.79
C LEU A 191 11.38 -2.80 -12.36
N LEU A 192 10.31 -3.44 -11.87
CA LEU A 192 9.81 -3.22 -10.52
C LEU A 192 10.89 -3.57 -9.47
N LEU A 193 11.55 -4.71 -9.61
CA LEU A 193 12.65 -5.11 -8.73
C LEU A 193 13.84 -4.16 -8.83
N GLN A 194 14.17 -3.69 -10.03
CA GLN A 194 15.25 -2.72 -10.23
C GLN A 194 14.95 -1.42 -9.46
N LEU A 195 13.76 -0.85 -9.61
CA LEU A 195 13.35 0.37 -8.91
C LEU A 195 13.41 0.22 -7.39
N VAL A 196 12.97 -0.92 -6.86
CA VAL A 196 13.05 -1.21 -5.42
C VAL A 196 14.51 -1.29 -4.95
N ARG A 197 15.40 -1.92 -5.72
CA ARG A 197 16.83 -2.06 -5.37
C ARG A 197 17.61 -0.75 -5.48
N GLU A 198 17.24 0.11 -6.41
CA GLU A 198 17.90 1.40 -6.64
C GLU A 198 17.37 2.51 -5.72
N SER A 199 16.22 2.29 -5.09
CA SER A 199 15.63 3.26 -4.17
C SER A 199 16.40 3.37 -2.86
N ASP A 200 16.70 4.60 -2.46
CA ASP A 200 17.29 4.96 -1.18
C ASP A 200 16.25 5.36 -0.13
N ALA A 201 14.96 5.07 -0.37
CA ALA A 201 13.88 5.43 0.54
C ALA A 201 13.92 4.58 1.82
N ASN A 202 13.47 5.16 2.94
CA ASN A 202 13.36 4.47 4.21
C ASN A 202 12.10 3.59 4.27
N LEU A 203 11.01 4.02 3.63
CA LEU A 203 9.86 3.18 3.35
C LEU A 203 9.66 3.07 1.84
N ILE A 204 9.62 1.84 1.33
CA ILE A 204 9.25 1.54 -0.04
C ILE A 204 7.97 0.73 0.00
N VAL A 205 6.89 1.26 -0.57
CA VAL A 205 5.65 0.51 -0.78
C VAL A 205 5.64 -0.02 -2.21
N VAL A 206 5.41 -1.32 -2.36
CA VAL A 206 5.48 -2.03 -3.64
C VAL A 206 4.14 -2.70 -3.90
N ASP A 207 3.50 -2.37 -5.01
CA ASP A 207 2.30 -3.05 -5.51
C ASP A 207 2.69 -4.03 -6.64
N LEU A 208 2.38 -5.32 -6.45
CA LEU A 208 2.73 -6.37 -7.42
C LEU A 208 1.88 -6.34 -8.68
N GLY A 209 0.70 -5.71 -8.68
CA GLY A 209 -0.13 -5.56 -9.88
C GLY A 209 -0.93 -6.80 -10.27
N ASP A 210 -0.24 -7.84 -10.72
CA ASP A 210 -0.87 -9.03 -11.31
C ASP A 210 -1.85 -9.75 -10.38
N PRO A 211 -1.60 -9.92 -9.07
CA PRO A 211 -2.57 -10.54 -8.17
C PRO A 211 -3.89 -9.75 -8.10
N TYR A 212 -3.84 -8.41 -8.09
CA TYR A 212 -5.05 -7.58 -8.13
C TYR A 212 -5.80 -7.74 -9.45
N ARG A 213 -5.08 -7.64 -10.57
CA ARG A 213 -5.69 -7.82 -11.91
C ARG A 213 -6.36 -9.19 -12.05
N PHE A 214 -5.75 -10.23 -11.48
CA PHE A 214 -6.33 -11.55 -11.45
C PHE A 214 -7.64 -11.58 -10.64
N ASP A 215 -7.63 -11.06 -9.42
CA ASP A 215 -8.83 -11.01 -8.56
C ASP A 215 -9.99 -10.25 -9.24
N GLU A 216 -9.70 -9.12 -9.90
CA GLU A 216 -10.70 -8.33 -10.62
C GLU A 216 -11.29 -9.08 -11.83
N ALA A 217 -10.45 -9.82 -12.56
CA ALA A 217 -10.90 -10.60 -13.71
C ALA A 217 -11.52 -11.95 -13.34
N ALA A 218 -11.29 -12.45 -12.12
CA ALA A 218 -11.67 -13.81 -11.70
C ALA A 218 -13.17 -14.09 -11.89
N ALA A 219 -14.04 -13.11 -11.66
CA ALA A 219 -15.48 -13.26 -11.86
C ALA A 219 -15.89 -13.48 -13.32
N ALA A 220 -15.03 -13.12 -14.28
CA ALA A 220 -15.24 -13.30 -15.71
C ALA A 220 -14.57 -14.58 -16.27
N LEU A 221 -13.77 -15.28 -15.47
CA LEU A 221 -13.11 -16.53 -15.86
C LEU A 221 -14.02 -17.75 -15.62
N MET A 222 -13.90 -18.77 -16.47
CA MET A 222 -14.60 -20.04 -16.20
C MET A 222 -13.97 -20.75 -14.99
N PRO A 223 -14.72 -21.47 -14.14
CA PRO A 223 -14.18 -22.13 -12.94
C PRO A 223 -13.06 -23.17 -13.17
N ALA A 224 -12.75 -23.51 -14.42
CA ALA A 224 -11.73 -24.48 -14.81
C ALA A 224 -10.47 -23.84 -15.40
N GLN A 225 -10.41 -22.50 -15.46
CA GLN A 225 -9.25 -21.70 -15.84
C GLN A 225 -8.64 -21.07 -14.59
#